data_AF-A0A7X6SJ75-F1
#
_entry.id   AF-A0A7X6SJ75-F1
#
_cell.length_a   1.000
_cell.length_b   1.000
_cell.length_c   1.000
_cell.angle_alpha   90.00
_cell.angle_beta   90.00
_cell.angle_gamma   90.00
#
_symmetry.space_group_name_H-M   'P 1'
#
loop_
_entity.id
_entity.type
_entity.pdbx_description
1 polymer ?
#
loop_
_entity_poly.entity_id
_entity_poly.type
_entity_poly.pdbx_seq_one_letter_code
_entity_poly.pdbx_strand_id
1 'polypeptide(L)'
;MPESGHWEDDGRCKELVARALAKLPSDHRDWCGIRTSCGVIDHLIVGPTGVWLIAAAPADPPISVRHGQLLRGEVDAQDLIDSVERQAAIAAAYVGLPVRPILAVPGLVVGDARLMVSQVRLAPATKVVDYITNAPSEMPPERLFETRYRVDIWQGESNSLVMRASAAEPTRQPSAPVAAPTRKLTVNRAVEMALFLAIIGVLLWVSVDGTRRQHVATWATDPVGAVLGESTSRSGEISDPGLPDLGPVEGDFVCSETTGSYWLQISVTDFDAGKTHLAVSLDGVERYLGEFGTFEPIEAVAGIAPGAPITLAVRWQPSSASAPQDLKRAFRAPSDPCPSE
;
A
#
# COMPACT_ATOMS: atom_id res chain seq x y z
N MET A 1 -5.33 21.55 -15.75
CA MET A 1 -4.98 20.29 -16.44
C MET A 1 -3.57 19.94 -16.00
N PRO A 2 -3.33 18.87 -15.23
CA PRO A 2 -1.98 18.48 -14.87
C PRO A 2 -1.34 17.72 -16.03
N GLU A 3 -0.10 18.08 -16.34
CA GLU A 3 0.69 17.65 -17.49
C GLU A 3 1.19 16.20 -17.35
N SER A 4 1.17 15.47 -18.46
CA SER A 4 1.47 14.03 -18.57
C SER A 4 2.96 13.66 -18.54
N GLY A 5 3.82 14.52 -17.95
CA GLY A 5 5.28 14.32 -17.88
C GLY A 5 5.79 13.56 -16.66
N HIS A 6 4.95 13.32 -15.64
CA HIS A 6 5.40 12.78 -14.34
C HIS A 6 5.51 11.25 -14.26
N TRP A 7 5.15 10.50 -15.31
CA TRP A 7 5.00 9.03 -15.22
C TRP A 7 6.23 8.23 -15.67
N GLU A 8 7.14 8.80 -16.47
CA GLU A 8 8.32 8.05 -16.96
C GLU A 8 9.42 7.85 -15.89
N ASP A 9 9.57 8.81 -14.96
CA ASP A 9 10.57 8.71 -13.88
C ASP A 9 10.14 7.81 -12.72
N ASP A 10 8.83 7.62 -12.51
CA ASP A 10 8.29 6.73 -11.48
C ASP A 10 8.70 5.27 -11.75
N GLY A 11 8.66 4.84 -13.02
CA GLY A 11 9.06 3.50 -13.43
C GLY A 11 10.54 3.18 -13.20
N ARG A 12 11.44 4.14 -13.47
CA ARG A 12 12.90 3.94 -13.30
C ARG A 12 13.28 3.80 -11.84
N CYS A 13 12.66 4.57 -10.95
CA CYS A 13 12.98 4.51 -9.52
C CYS A 13 12.51 3.19 -8.91
N LYS A 14 11.30 2.74 -9.29
CA LYS A 14 10.78 1.42 -8.93
C LYS A 14 11.67 0.29 -9.44
N GLU A 15 12.16 0.37 -10.68
CA GLU A 15 13.07 -0.63 -11.22
C GLU A 15 14.39 -0.72 -10.45
N LEU A 16 14.96 0.43 -10.02
CA LEU A 16 16.18 0.46 -9.21
C LEU A 16 15.98 -0.20 -7.84
N VAL A 17 14.84 0.07 -7.20
CA VAL A 17 14.47 -0.56 -5.92
C VAL A 17 14.25 -2.06 -6.11
N ALA A 18 13.47 -2.48 -7.10
CA ALA A 18 13.24 -3.88 -7.43
C ALA A 18 14.56 -4.63 -7.69
N ARG A 19 15.50 -4.02 -8.42
CA ARG A 19 16.84 -4.58 -8.69
C ARG A 19 17.67 -4.72 -7.41
N ALA A 20 17.53 -3.80 -6.46
CA ALA A 20 18.17 -3.94 -5.16
C ALA A 20 17.54 -5.10 -4.38
N LEU A 21 16.20 -5.14 -4.29
CA LEU A 21 15.43 -6.16 -3.56
C LEU A 21 15.60 -7.57 -4.13
N ALA A 22 15.90 -7.72 -5.42
CA ALA A 22 16.27 -9.00 -6.04
C ALA A 22 17.50 -9.67 -5.41
N LYS A 23 18.27 -8.95 -4.58
CA LYS A 23 19.43 -9.46 -3.83
C LYS A 23 19.06 -9.89 -2.40
N LEU A 24 17.80 -9.82 -2.01
CA LEU A 24 17.36 -10.30 -0.71
C LEU A 24 17.66 -11.80 -0.56
N PRO A 25 18.04 -12.27 0.65
CA PRO A 25 18.22 -13.69 0.87
C PRO A 25 16.90 -14.45 0.67
N SER A 26 16.98 -15.75 0.37
CA SER A 26 15.80 -16.57 0.03
C SER A 26 14.79 -16.73 1.16
N ASP A 27 15.19 -16.45 2.39
CA ASP A 27 14.31 -16.42 3.56
C ASP A 27 13.53 -15.10 3.67
N HIS A 28 13.66 -14.17 2.72
CA HIS A 28 12.81 -13.01 2.52
C HIS A 28 12.02 -13.17 1.22
N ARG A 29 10.78 -12.68 1.20
CA ARG A 29 9.94 -12.71 0.01
C ARG A 29 9.38 -11.31 -0.25
N ASP A 30 9.37 -10.94 -1.52
CA ASP A 30 8.91 -9.64 -2.02
C ASP A 30 7.58 -9.82 -2.77
N TRP A 31 6.58 -9.03 -2.40
CA TRP A 31 5.35 -8.84 -3.14
C TRP A 31 5.31 -7.41 -3.64
N CYS A 32 5.34 -7.26 -4.96
CA CYS A 32 5.32 -5.95 -5.60
C CYS A 32 3.94 -5.61 -6.15
N GLY A 33 3.56 -4.34 -6.07
CA GLY A 33 2.36 -3.84 -6.71
C GLY A 33 1.05 -4.28 -6.05
N ILE A 34 1.04 -4.46 -4.73
CA ILE A 34 -0.20 -4.73 -3.99
C ILE A 34 -1.07 -3.48 -4.04
N ARG A 35 -2.26 -3.56 -4.65
CA ARG A 35 -3.21 -2.45 -4.65
C ARG A 35 -3.99 -2.44 -3.36
N THR A 36 -4.09 -1.25 -2.79
CA THR A 36 -4.92 -0.91 -1.63
C THR A 36 -5.86 0.22 -2.04
N SER A 37 -6.79 0.62 -1.17
CA SER A 37 -7.64 1.77 -1.54
C SER A 37 -6.92 3.12 -1.45
N CYS A 38 -5.74 3.19 -0.81
CA CYS A 38 -4.93 4.42 -0.76
C CYS A 38 -3.81 4.48 -1.82
N GLY A 39 -3.73 3.50 -2.72
CA GLY A 39 -2.74 3.47 -3.79
C GLY A 39 -2.16 2.08 -4.03
N VAL A 40 -0.96 2.06 -4.57
CA VAL A 40 -0.21 0.82 -4.83
C VAL A 40 0.98 0.79 -3.89
N ILE A 41 1.10 -0.28 -3.12
CA ILE A 41 2.32 -0.59 -2.38
C ILE A 41 3.33 -1.10 -3.39
N ASP A 42 4.44 -0.37 -3.54
CA ASP A 42 5.46 -0.74 -4.52
C ASP A 42 6.07 -2.10 -4.17
N HIS A 43 6.50 -2.29 -2.91
CA HIS A 43 7.03 -3.55 -2.40
C HIS A 43 6.66 -3.79 -0.93
N LEU A 44 6.21 -5.00 -0.63
CA LEU A 44 6.03 -5.52 0.72
C LEU A 44 6.96 -6.72 0.92
N ILE A 45 7.87 -6.63 1.89
CA ILE A 45 8.86 -7.66 2.18
C ILE A 45 8.49 -8.36 3.49
N VAL A 46 8.45 -9.70 3.45
CA VAL A 46 8.25 -10.54 4.64
C VAL A 46 9.45 -11.48 4.82
N GLY A 47 10.16 -11.34 5.93
CA GLY A 47 11.32 -12.17 6.29
C GLY A 47 11.51 -12.30 7.80
N PRO A 48 12.58 -12.98 8.27
CA PRO A 48 12.80 -13.23 9.70
C PRO A 48 12.98 -11.95 10.51
N THR A 49 13.40 -10.88 9.86
CA THR A 49 13.56 -9.58 10.53
C THR A 49 12.23 -8.90 10.79
N GLY A 50 11.14 -9.26 10.12
CA GLY A 50 9.80 -8.68 10.27
C GLY A 50 9.12 -8.37 8.92
N VAL A 51 8.13 -7.47 8.93
CA VAL A 51 7.47 -6.96 7.72
C VAL A 51 7.96 -5.56 7.39
N TRP A 52 8.27 -5.32 6.12
CA TRP A 52 8.77 -4.04 5.63
C TRP A 52 7.97 -3.58 4.42
N LEU A 53 7.62 -2.30 4.39
CA LEU A 53 7.04 -1.66 3.21
C LEU A 53 8.09 -0.75 2.60
N ILE A 54 8.35 -0.92 1.31
CA ILE A 54 9.28 -0.07 0.57
C ILE A 54 8.48 0.70 -0.47
N ALA A 55 8.42 2.02 -0.31
CA ALA A 55 7.92 2.93 -1.32
C ALA A 55 9.09 3.54 -2.08
N ALA A 56 9.00 3.62 -3.41
CA ALA A 56 10.00 4.28 -4.23
C ALA A 56 9.60 5.73 -4.49
N ALA A 57 10.51 6.68 -4.27
CA ALA A 57 10.30 8.07 -4.67
C ALA A 57 11.33 8.51 -5.70
N PRO A 58 10.92 9.35 -6.67
CA PRO A 58 11.83 9.91 -7.65
C PRO A 58 12.87 10.83 -7.02
N ALA A 59 14.07 10.82 -7.58
CA ALA A 59 15.21 11.61 -7.10
C ALA A 59 15.18 13.07 -7.58
N ASP A 60 14.35 13.40 -8.58
CA ASP A 60 14.25 14.75 -9.15
C ASP A 60 12.84 15.33 -8.94
N PRO A 61 12.69 16.51 -8.30
CA PRO A 61 13.71 17.28 -7.59
C PRO A 61 14.36 16.52 -6.42
N PRO A 62 15.61 16.88 -6.02
CA PRO A 62 16.33 16.21 -4.94
C PRO A 62 15.54 16.15 -3.65
N ILE A 63 15.46 14.97 -3.05
CA ILE A 63 14.91 14.78 -1.70
C ILE A 63 15.97 15.14 -0.67
N SER A 64 15.62 15.97 0.30
CA SER A 64 16.44 16.29 1.46
C SER A 64 15.60 16.32 2.73
N VAL A 65 16.25 16.25 3.89
CA VAL A 65 15.60 16.45 5.18
C VAL A 65 16.19 17.70 5.81
N ARG A 66 15.35 18.69 6.13
CA ARG A 66 15.76 19.92 6.82
C ARG A 66 14.78 20.20 7.95
N HIS A 67 15.29 20.48 9.15
CA HIS A 67 14.47 20.74 10.35
C HIS A 67 13.43 19.66 10.66
N GLY A 68 13.73 18.39 10.35
CA GLY A 68 12.81 17.27 10.56
C GLY A 68 11.72 17.12 9.50
N GLN A 69 11.69 17.96 8.47
CA GLN A 69 10.75 17.91 7.36
C GLN A 69 11.39 17.28 6.13
N LEU A 70 10.60 16.51 5.37
CA LEU A 70 10.98 16.03 4.06
C LEU A 70 10.78 17.16 3.04
N LEU A 71 11.82 17.50 2.30
CA LEU A 71 11.74 18.47 1.21
C LEU A 71 12.03 17.78 -0.12
N ARG A 72 11.27 18.13 -1.15
CA ARG A 72 11.55 17.81 -2.56
C ARG A 72 11.91 19.09 -3.29
N GLY A 73 13.21 19.28 -3.54
CA GLY A 73 13.77 20.59 -3.87
C GLY A 73 13.61 21.53 -2.67
N GLU A 74 12.82 22.59 -2.83
CA GLU A 74 12.50 23.56 -1.78
C GLU A 74 11.02 23.47 -1.32
N VAL A 75 10.30 22.46 -1.78
CA VAL A 75 8.87 22.25 -1.46
C VAL A 75 8.75 21.18 -0.38
N ASP A 76 7.86 21.40 0.58
CA ASP A 76 7.48 20.39 1.57
C ASP A 76 6.91 19.15 0.85
N ALA A 77 7.41 17.98 1.22
CA ALA A 77 7.02 16.70 0.68
C ALA A 77 6.37 15.80 1.75
N GLN A 78 5.79 16.38 2.80
CA GLN A 78 5.09 15.65 3.86
C GLN A 78 4.01 14.71 3.33
N ASP A 79 3.30 15.07 2.25
CA ASP A 79 2.32 14.19 1.61
C ASP A 79 2.89 12.82 1.20
N LEU A 80 4.18 12.75 0.85
CA LEU A 80 4.85 11.47 0.56
C LEU A 80 5.00 10.62 1.82
N ILE A 81 5.37 11.24 2.95
CA ILE A 81 5.48 10.55 4.25
C ILE A 81 4.10 10.04 4.67
N ASP A 82 3.09 10.91 4.64
CA ASP A 82 1.72 10.57 5.02
C ASP A 82 1.15 9.43 4.14
N SER A 83 1.48 9.42 2.85
CA SER A 83 1.10 8.35 1.93
C SER A 83 1.74 7.01 2.33
N VAL A 84 3.05 7.02 2.61
CA VAL A 84 3.80 5.81 3.01
C VAL A 84 3.34 5.27 4.35
N GLU A 85 3.10 6.13 5.34
CA GLU A 85 2.58 5.72 6.65
C GLU A 85 1.19 5.10 6.53
N ARG A 86 0.30 5.70 5.71
CA ARG A 86 -1.04 5.15 5.46
C ARG A 86 -0.99 3.79 4.79
N GLN A 87 -0.12 3.61 3.80
CA GLN A 87 0.09 2.30 3.17
C GLN A 87 0.63 1.27 4.17
N ALA A 88 1.57 1.67 5.04
CA ALA A 88 2.12 0.78 6.07
C ALA A 88 1.08 0.40 7.11
N ALA A 89 0.19 1.32 7.50
CA ALA A 89 -0.91 1.06 8.41
C ALA A 89 -1.90 0.04 7.82
N ILE A 90 -2.28 0.19 6.55
CA ILE A 90 -3.14 -0.78 5.84
C ILE A 90 -2.46 -2.15 5.77
N ALA A 91 -1.20 -2.20 5.37
CA ALA A 91 -0.45 -3.44 5.33
C ALA A 91 -0.38 -4.09 6.71
N ALA A 92 -0.15 -3.31 7.77
CA ALA A 92 -0.10 -3.79 9.15
C ALA A 92 -1.44 -4.38 9.61
N ALA A 93 -2.54 -3.71 9.28
CA ALA A 93 -3.89 -4.18 9.55
C ALA A 93 -4.16 -5.52 8.87
N TYR A 94 -3.75 -5.66 7.60
CA TYR A 94 -3.99 -6.88 6.81
C TYR A 94 -3.14 -8.06 7.31
N VAL A 95 -1.84 -7.83 7.54
CA VAL A 95 -0.91 -8.90 7.94
C VAL A 95 -0.96 -9.21 9.43
N GLY A 96 -1.58 -8.34 10.24
CA GLY A 96 -1.67 -8.49 11.70
C GLY A 96 -0.33 -8.26 12.43
N LEU A 97 0.62 -7.58 11.80
CA LEU A 97 1.95 -7.28 12.35
C LEU A 97 2.34 -5.83 12.10
N PRO A 98 3.18 -5.22 12.98
CA PRO A 98 3.80 -3.94 12.66
C PRO A 98 4.58 -4.02 11.34
N VAL A 99 4.31 -3.07 10.44
CA VAL A 99 5.01 -2.90 9.16
C VAL A 99 5.95 -1.72 9.30
N ARG A 100 7.23 -1.91 8.97
CA ARG A 100 8.24 -0.84 9.02
C ARG A 100 8.35 -0.15 7.66
N PRO A 101 7.95 1.12 7.53
CA PRO A 101 8.02 1.84 6.27
C PRO A 101 9.42 2.35 5.95
N ILE A 102 9.84 2.18 4.70
CA ILE A 102 11.04 2.76 4.11
C ILE A 102 10.65 3.53 2.85
N LEU A 103 11.03 4.80 2.80
CA LEU A 103 11.03 5.59 1.57
C LEU A 103 12.40 5.47 0.90
N ALA A 104 12.45 4.68 -0.18
CA ALA A 104 13.65 4.42 -0.95
C ALA A 104 13.82 5.48 -2.05
N VAL A 105 14.92 6.23 -2.00
CA VAL A 105 15.19 7.34 -2.90
C VAL A 105 16.51 7.10 -3.65
N PRO A 106 16.52 7.05 -4.99
CA PRO A 106 17.77 6.97 -5.75
C PRO A 106 18.65 8.20 -5.50
N GLY A 107 19.96 8.00 -5.36
CA GLY A 107 20.91 9.11 -5.20
C GLY A 107 20.81 9.88 -3.87
N LEU A 108 19.95 9.46 -2.93
CA LEU A 108 19.87 10.05 -1.60
C LEU A 108 21.22 9.90 -0.89
N VAL A 109 21.82 11.03 -0.53
CA VAL A 109 23.02 11.08 0.28
C VAL A 109 22.60 11.24 1.74
N VAL A 110 22.59 10.13 2.46
CA VAL A 110 22.36 10.10 3.90
C VAL A 110 23.73 10.31 4.56
N GLY A 111 23.87 11.34 5.41
CA GLY A 111 25.04 11.48 6.28
C GLY A 111 25.06 10.39 7.37
N ASP A 112 25.92 10.52 8.39
CA ASP A 112 25.99 9.55 9.50
C ASP A 112 24.71 9.50 10.38
N ALA A 113 23.76 10.42 10.17
CA ALA A 113 22.47 10.44 10.85
C ALA A 113 21.46 9.53 10.14
N ARG A 114 20.85 8.61 10.91
CA ARG A 114 19.66 7.85 10.48
C ARG A 114 18.54 8.84 10.14
N LEU A 115 18.28 9.08 8.86
CA LEU A 115 17.19 9.97 8.43
C LEU A 115 15.85 9.27 8.64
N MET A 116 15.20 9.63 9.73
CA MET A 116 13.80 9.31 10.01
C MET A 116 12.99 10.60 9.89
N VAL A 117 11.86 10.53 9.20
CA VAL A 117 10.83 11.58 9.23
C VAL A 117 9.56 10.89 9.71
N SER A 118 9.06 11.30 10.87
CA SER A 118 8.04 10.54 11.61
C SER A 118 8.48 9.08 11.82
N GLN A 119 7.68 8.09 11.41
CA GLN A 119 7.99 6.66 11.50
C GLN A 119 8.62 6.11 10.22
N VAL A 120 8.77 6.93 9.19
CA VAL A 120 9.32 6.52 7.88
C VAL A 120 10.83 6.68 7.86
N ARG A 121 11.51 5.58 7.54
CA ARG A 121 12.95 5.60 7.31
C ARG A 121 13.24 6.02 5.87
N LEU A 122 14.07 7.04 5.69
CA LEU A 122 14.60 7.36 4.37
C LEU A 122 15.85 6.51 4.13
N ALA A 123 15.94 5.92 2.95
CA ALA A 123 17.07 5.10 2.56
C ALA A 123 17.50 5.39 1.12
N PRO A 124 18.81 5.37 0.81
CA PRO A 124 19.25 5.23 -0.57
C PRO A 124 18.68 3.94 -1.14
N ALA A 125 18.12 3.98 -2.36
CA ALA A 125 17.56 2.78 -3.00
C ALA A 125 18.55 1.58 -3.01
N THR A 126 19.85 1.86 -3.16
CA THR A 126 20.93 0.86 -3.15
C THR A 126 21.23 0.25 -1.78
N LYS A 127 20.65 0.77 -0.69
CA LYS A 127 20.90 0.36 0.69
C LYS A 127 19.69 -0.27 1.38
N VAL A 128 18.55 -0.37 0.71
CA VAL A 128 17.31 -0.92 1.28
C VAL A 128 17.52 -2.35 1.80
N VAL A 129 18.22 -3.21 1.04
CA VAL A 129 18.52 -4.59 1.47
C VAL A 129 19.31 -4.60 2.78
N ASP A 130 20.35 -3.75 2.91
CA ASP A 130 21.16 -3.66 4.13
C ASP A 130 20.29 -3.30 5.35
N TYR A 131 19.27 -2.46 5.18
CA TYR A 131 18.35 -2.12 6.28
C TYR A 131 17.44 -3.28 6.68
N ILE A 132 16.99 -4.08 5.71
CA ILE A 132 16.11 -5.22 5.93
C ILE A 132 16.87 -6.36 6.60
N THR A 133 18.07 -6.68 6.11
CA THR A 133 18.82 -7.88 6.52
C THR A 133 19.68 -7.68 7.77
N ASN A 134 20.12 -6.45 8.07
CA ASN A 134 20.88 -6.16 9.30
C ASN A 134 19.99 -5.85 10.51
N ALA A 135 18.67 -5.81 10.33
CA ALA A 135 17.74 -5.69 11.45
C ALA A 135 17.74 -6.97 12.30
N PRO A 136 17.43 -6.88 13.61
CA PRO A 136 17.27 -8.06 14.44
C PRO A 136 16.20 -9.00 13.88
N SER A 137 16.42 -10.31 14.05
CA SER A 137 15.39 -11.30 13.76
C SER A 137 14.27 -11.18 14.81
N GLU A 138 13.04 -10.95 14.37
CA GLU A 138 11.88 -10.69 15.23
C GLU A 138 10.74 -11.67 14.96
N MET A 139 10.78 -12.39 13.83
CA MET A 139 9.70 -13.28 13.40
C MET A 139 10.12 -14.76 13.44
N PRO A 140 9.48 -15.61 14.26
CA PRO A 140 9.73 -17.04 14.25
C PRO A 140 9.21 -17.70 12.95
N PRO A 141 9.72 -18.88 12.56
CA PRO A 141 9.38 -19.53 11.29
C PRO A 141 7.88 -19.79 11.07
N GLU A 142 7.14 -20.16 12.12
CA GLU A 142 5.69 -20.41 12.04
C GLU A 142 4.93 -19.12 11.66
N ARG A 143 5.21 -18.03 12.38
CA ARG A 143 4.63 -16.72 12.11
C ARG A 143 5.06 -16.18 10.74
N LEU A 144 6.28 -16.50 10.30
CA LEU A 144 6.75 -16.17 8.96
C LEU A 144 5.89 -16.84 7.90
N PHE A 145 5.65 -18.15 8.00
CA PHE A 145 4.80 -18.87 7.05
C PHE A 145 3.38 -18.30 6.99
N GLU A 146 2.74 -18.09 8.14
CA GLU A 146 1.38 -17.53 8.23
C GLU A 146 1.28 -16.13 7.62
N THR A 147 2.25 -15.25 7.92
CA THR A 147 2.27 -13.88 7.39
C THR A 147 2.38 -13.89 5.87
N ARG A 148 3.24 -14.74 5.31
CA ARG A 148 3.41 -14.86 3.86
C ARG A 148 2.15 -15.38 3.18
N TYR A 149 1.50 -16.37 3.79
CA TYR A 149 0.25 -16.92 3.29
C TYR A 149 -0.86 -15.85 3.23
N ARG A 150 -0.98 -15.01 4.26
CA ARG A 150 -1.91 -13.86 4.25
C ARG A 150 -1.61 -12.90 3.10
N VAL A 151 -0.34 -12.53 2.89
CA VAL A 151 0.03 -11.62 1.79
C VAL A 151 -0.21 -12.25 0.41
N ASP A 152 -0.01 -13.56 0.26
CA ASP A 152 -0.36 -14.26 -0.99
C ASP A 152 -1.85 -14.17 -1.32
N ILE A 153 -2.73 -14.36 -0.32
CA ILE A 153 -4.18 -14.16 -0.48
C ILE A 153 -4.47 -12.71 -0.88
N TRP A 154 -3.88 -11.75 -0.15
CA TRP A 154 -4.08 -10.33 -0.43
C TRP A 154 -3.76 -9.94 -1.85
N GLN A 155 -2.59 -10.39 -2.34
CA GLN A 155 -2.15 -10.11 -3.70
C GLN A 155 -3.11 -10.72 -4.73
N GLY A 156 -3.64 -11.91 -4.47
CA GLY A 156 -4.65 -12.56 -5.32
C GLY A 156 -5.97 -11.78 -5.39
N GLU A 157 -6.49 -11.34 -4.25
CA GLU A 157 -7.70 -10.51 -4.15
C GLU A 157 -7.52 -9.16 -4.86
N SER A 158 -6.39 -8.51 -4.60
CA SER A 158 -6.01 -7.23 -5.18
C SER A 158 -5.97 -7.28 -6.71
N ASN A 159 -5.40 -8.35 -7.28
CA ASN A 159 -5.35 -8.56 -8.73
C ASN A 159 -6.74 -8.86 -9.33
N SER A 160 -7.62 -9.52 -8.57
CA SER A 160 -8.97 -9.87 -9.02
C SER A 160 -9.88 -8.64 -9.15
N LEU A 161 -9.70 -7.64 -8.29
CA LEU A 161 -10.41 -6.35 -8.38
C LEU A 161 -10.09 -5.61 -9.68
N VAL A 162 -8.84 -5.67 -10.15
CA VAL A 162 -8.41 -5.06 -11.43
C VAL A 162 -9.09 -5.72 -12.61
N MET A 163 -9.16 -7.05 -12.62
CA MET A 163 -9.80 -7.79 -13.72
C MET A 163 -11.30 -7.50 -13.82
N ARG A 164 -12.01 -7.36 -12.69
CA ARG A 164 -13.44 -7.00 -12.69
C ARG A 164 -13.67 -5.55 -13.15
N ALA A 165 -12.85 -4.60 -12.70
CA ALA A 165 -12.96 -3.21 -13.13
C ALA A 165 -12.68 -3.05 -14.64
N SER A 166 -11.71 -3.79 -15.18
CA SER A 166 -11.40 -3.78 -16.62
C SER A 166 -12.47 -4.49 -17.47
N ALA A 167 -13.11 -5.55 -16.96
CA ALA A 167 -14.19 -6.24 -17.66
C ALA A 167 -15.52 -5.45 -17.66
N ALA A 168 -15.69 -4.52 -16.71
CA ALA A 168 -16.86 -3.64 -16.61
C ALA A 168 -16.76 -2.37 -17.47
N GLU A 169 -15.68 -2.19 -18.25
CA GLU A 169 -15.54 -1.02 -19.11
C GLU A 169 -16.61 -1.07 -20.21
N PRO A 170 -17.60 -0.15 -20.22
CA PRO A 170 -18.68 -0.20 -21.19
C PRO A 170 -18.08 0.06 -22.56
N THR A 171 -18.33 -0.86 -23.50
CA THR A 171 -18.00 -0.74 -24.92
C THR A 171 -18.31 0.69 -25.38
N ARG A 172 -17.28 1.54 -25.44
CA ARG A 172 -17.41 2.92 -25.88
C ARG A 172 -17.73 2.87 -27.36
N GLN A 173 -19.03 2.97 -27.66
CA GLN A 173 -19.53 3.12 -29.01
C GLN A 173 -18.87 4.39 -29.58
N PRO A 174 -18.18 4.32 -30.74
CA PRO A 174 -17.44 5.45 -31.28
C PRO A 174 -18.43 6.59 -31.59
N SER A 175 -18.43 7.62 -30.75
CA SER A 175 -19.15 8.85 -31.03
C SER A 175 -18.58 9.50 -32.28
N ALA A 176 -19.47 9.92 -33.16
CA ALA A 176 -19.16 10.57 -34.43
C ALA A 176 -18.15 11.72 -34.27
N PRO A 177 -17.31 11.98 -35.29
CA PRO A 177 -16.28 13.01 -35.22
C PRO A 177 -16.93 14.39 -35.03
N VAL A 178 -16.73 14.97 -33.85
CA VAL A 178 -17.04 16.37 -33.57
C VAL A 178 -15.98 17.22 -34.26
N ALA A 179 -16.40 18.05 -35.20
CA ALA A 179 -15.52 18.96 -35.93
C ALA A 179 -14.78 19.90 -34.97
N ALA A 180 -13.45 19.90 -35.04
CA ALA A 180 -12.59 20.72 -34.20
C ALA A 180 -12.68 22.21 -34.58
N PRO A 181 -12.79 23.13 -33.61
CA PRO A 181 -12.58 24.55 -33.87
C PRO A 181 -11.08 24.83 -34.09
N THR A 182 -10.75 25.32 -35.28
CA THR A 182 -9.41 25.75 -35.67
C THR A 182 -9.06 27.06 -34.95
N ARG A 183 -8.37 26.96 -33.81
CA ARG A 183 -7.74 28.12 -33.17
C ARG A 183 -6.33 28.28 -33.72
N LYS A 184 -6.10 29.33 -34.52
CA LYS A 184 -4.76 29.71 -35.00
C LYS A 184 -3.92 30.17 -33.82
N LEU A 185 -2.95 29.34 -33.43
CA LEU A 185 -1.85 29.72 -32.54
C LEU A 185 -0.70 30.26 -33.39
N THR A 186 -0.44 31.56 -33.29
CA THR A 186 0.78 32.19 -33.76
C THR A 186 1.90 31.84 -32.78
N VAL A 187 2.70 30.83 -33.12
CA VAL A 187 3.88 30.43 -32.35
C VAL A 187 5.05 31.38 -32.69
N ASN A 188 5.65 31.94 -31.65
CA ASN A 188 6.72 32.91 -31.73
C ASN A 188 8.06 32.17 -31.99
N ARG A 189 8.54 32.18 -33.25
CA ARG A 189 9.74 31.45 -33.73
C ARG A 189 11.05 31.74 -32.98
N ALA A 190 11.09 32.73 -32.09
CA ALA A 190 12.28 33.07 -31.31
C ALA A 190 12.58 32.06 -30.19
N VAL A 191 11.57 31.33 -29.69
CA VAL A 191 11.74 30.43 -28.53
C VAL A 191 12.29 29.05 -28.93
N GLU A 192 11.94 28.55 -30.13
CA GLU A 192 12.45 27.25 -30.62
C GLU A 192 13.95 27.29 -30.91
N MET A 193 14.50 28.42 -31.35
CA MET A 193 15.93 28.54 -31.64
C MET A 193 16.80 28.53 -30.38
N ALA A 194 16.29 29.05 -29.26
CA ALA A 194 17.01 29.06 -27.99
C ALA A 194 17.10 27.64 -27.38
N LEU A 195 16.03 26.84 -27.51
CA LEU A 195 15.99 25.47 -27.00
C LEU A 195 16.95 24.54 -27.75
N PHE A 196 17.07 24.70 -29.08
CA PHE A 196 17.97 23.89 -29.90
C PHE A 196 19.46 24.12 -29.57
N LEU A 197 19.85 25.37 -29.26
CA LEU A 197 21.24 25.68 -28.90
C LEU A 197 21.63 25.14 -27.51
N ALA A 198 20.68 25.09 -26.56
CA ALA A 198 20.93 24.52 -25.23
C ALA A 198 21.17 23.00 -25.28
N ILE A 199 20.42 22.27 -26.12
CA ILE A 199 20.56 20.82 -26.27
C ILE A 199 21.93 20.45 -26.86
N ILE A 200 22.44 21.23 -27.83
CA ILE A 200 23.77 21.00 -28.42
C ILE A 200 24.88 21.22 -27.39
N GLY A 201 24.74 22.21 -26.50
CA GLY A 201 25.71 22.46 -25.43
C GLY A 201 25.83 21.29 -24.43
N VAL A 202 24.71 20.65 -24.07
CA VAL A 202 24.70 19.51 -23.14
C VAL A 202 25.32 18.25 -23.76
N LEU A 203 25.05 17.99 -25.05
CA LEU A 203 25.60 16.82 -25.74
C LEU A 203 27.13 16.89 -25.92
N LEU A 204 27.70 18.09 -26.06
CA LEU A 204 29.15 18.27 -26.12
C LEU A 204 29.82 18.09 -24.76
N TRP A 205 29.14 18.38 -23.65
CA TRP A 205 29.70 18.24 -22.31
C TRP A 205 29.80 16.77 -21.87
N VAL A 206 28.81 15.94 -22.21
CA VAL A 206 28.79 14.49 -21.89
C VAL A 206 29.89 13.71 -22.62
N SER A 207 30.41 14.22 -23.74
CA SER A 207 31.43 13.53 -24.53
C SER A 207 32.86 13.62 -23.93
N VAL A 208 33.08 14.49 -22.94
CA VAL A 208 34.41 14.71 -22.35
C VAL A 208 34.70 13.77 -21.15
N ASP A 209 33.67 13.25 -20.47
CA ASP A 209 33.84 12.46 -19.23
C ASP A 209 33.81 10.93 -19.41
N GLY A 210 33.61 10.44 -20.63
CA GLY A 210 33.42 9.01 -20.94
C GLY A 210 34.68 8.13 -20.94
N THR A 211 35.85 8.63 -20.53
CA THR A 211 37.11 7.87 -20.61
C THR A 211 37.74 7.62 -19.24
N ARG A 212 37.01 7.05 -18.29
CA ARG A 212 37.63 6.43 -17.11
C ARG A 212 36.76 5.35 -16.47
N ARG A 213 37.03 4.09 -16.86
CA ARG A 213 37.20 2.87 -16.02
C ARG A 213 36.57 1.63 -16.65
N GLN A 214 37.44 0.77 -17.17
CA GLN A 214 37.22 -0.66 -17.40
C GLN A 214 37.92 -1.50 -16.30
N HIS A 215 37.47 -2.76 -16.20
CA HIS A 215 38.01 -3.94 -15.48
C HIS A 215 37.62 -4.03 -13.98
N VAL A 216 37.10 -5.17 -13.47
CA VAL A 216 37.68 -6.52 -13.48
C VAL A 216 36.61 -7.64 -13.33
N ALA A 217 36.90 -8.75 -14.04
CA ALA A 217 36.65 -10.19 -13.85
C ALA A 217 35.30 -10.82 -13.47
N THR A 218 35.00 -11.81 -14.33
CA THR A 218 34.19 -13.03 -14.22
C THR A 218 34.66 -14.00 -13.12
N TRP A 219 33.81 -15.01 -12.84
CA TRP A 219 33.99 -16.44 -12.42
C TRP A 219 32.66 -16.84 -11.72
N ALA A 220 32.06 -18.04 -11.73
CA ALA A 220 32.17 -19.31 -12.44
C ALA A 220 30.81 -20.05 -12.25
N THR A 221 30.50 -20.99 -13.13
CA THR A 221 29.44 -22.03 -13.08
C THR A 221 29.68 -23.02 -11.89
N ASP A 222 28.79 -23.84 -11.33
CA ASP A 222 27.67 -24.67 -11.86
C ASP A 222 26.91 -25.38 -10.66
N PRO A 223 26.06 -26.44 -10.77
CA PRO A 223 24.64 -26.42 -10.33
C PRO A 223 24.22 -27.54 -9.31
N VAL A 224 22.90 -27.78 -9.20
CA VAL A 224 22.15 -29.02 -8.78
C VAL A 224 21.35 -28.95 -7.45
N GLY A 225 20.07 -29.33 -7.51
CA GLY A 225 19.34 -29.91 -6.36
C GLY A 225 17.82 -29.74 -6.38
N ALA A 226 17.08 -30.77 -6.80
CA ALA A 226 15.62 -30.88 -6.75
C ALA A 226 15.08 -31.30 -5.36
N VAL A 227 13.78 -31.09 -5.09
CA VAL A 227 12.78 -32.09 -4.61
C VAL A 227 11.50 -31.40 -4.05
N LEU A 228 10.37 -32.09 -4.28
CA LEU A 228 8.94 -31.78 -4.14
C LEU A 228 8.40 -31.63 -2.71
N GLY A 229 7.21 -31.03 -2.58
CA GLY A 229 6.31 -31.17 -1.43
C GLY A 229 5.00 -30.39 -1.55
N GLU A 230 4.00 -31.01 -2.17
CA GLU A 230 2.62 -30.49 -2.32
C GLU A 230 1.77 -30.95 -1.12
N SER A 231 1.09 -30.04 -0.42
CA SER A 231 0.13 -30.39 0.62
C SER A 231 -1.09 -29.47 0.57
N THR A 232 -2.16 -29.97 -0.03
CA THR A 232 -3.51 -29.41 -0.03
C THR A 232 -4.19 -29.58 1.34
N SER A 233 -4.57 -28.47 1.98
CA SER A 233 -5.55 -28.43 3.06
C SER A 233 -6.79 -27.67 2.59
N ARG A 234 -7.96 -28.26 2.84
CA ARG A 234 -9.27 -27.89 2.29
C ARG A 234 -10.08 -27.27 3.42
N SER A 235 -10.22 -25.95 3.45
CA SER A 235 -11.15 -25.26 4.36
C SER A 235 -12.51 -25.11 3.66
N GLY A 236 -13.57 -25.56 4.34
CA GLY A 236 -14.94 -25.46 3.87
C GLY A 236 -15.51 -24.07 4.19
N GLU A 237 -15.84 -23.32 3.15
CA GLU A 237 -16.50 -22.02 3.22
C GLU A 237 -17.97 -22.21 3.61
N ILE A 238 -18.34 -21.81 4.82
CA ILE A 238 -19.75 -21.65 5.23
C ILE A 238 -20.10 -20.20 4.91
N SER A 239 -20.86 -19.99 3.84
CA SER A 239 -21.36 -18.67 3.45
C SER A 239 -22.51 -18.26 4.36
N ASP A 240 -22.21 -17.49 5.41
CA ASP A 240 -23.21 -16.84 6.27
C ASP A 240 -23.69 -15.51 5.65
N PRO A 241 -24.89 -14.99 5.96
CA PRO A 241 -25.37 -13.75 5.38
C PRO A 241 -24.55 -12.60 5.98
N GLY A 242 -23.58 -12.12 5.20
CA GLY A 242 -22.70 -11.01 5.57
C GLY A 242 -23.45 -9.78 6.08
N LEU A 243 -22.72 -8.90 6.80
CA LEU A 243 -23.33 -7.69 7.36
C LEU A 243 -24.04 -6.89 6.27
N PRO A 244 -25.22 -6.31 6.59
CA PRO A 244 -25.86 -5.42 5.66
C PRO A 244 -24.96 -4.21 5.35
N ASP A 245 -24.81 -3.87 4.06
CA ASP A 245 -24.04 -2.71 3.60
C ASP A 245 -24.46 -1.43 4.37
N LEU A 246 -23.49 -0.82 5.05
CA LEU A 246 -23.67 0.34 5.93
C LEU A 246 -22.96 1.59 5.41
N GLY A 247 -22.70 1.65 4.11
CA GLY A 247 -21.97 2.75 3.50
C GLY A 247 -20.46 2.55 3.69
N PRO A 248 -19.74 3.43 4.41
CA PRO A 248 -18.29 3.35 4.54
C PRO A 248 -17.83 2.23 5.49
N VAL A 249 -18.69 1.30 5.90
CA VAL A 249 -18.37 0.28 6.90
C VAL A 249 -18.79 -1.10 6.41
N GLU A 250 -17.83 -2.01 6.42
CA GLU A 250 -18.03 -3.44 6.23
C GLU A 250 -17.74 -4.18 7.53
N GLY A 251 -18.30 -5.37 7.69
CA GLY A 251 -17.95 -6.23 8.80
C GLY A 251 -18.25 -7.68 8.53
N ASP A 252 -17.65 -8.53 9.34
CA ASP A 252 -17.83 -9.97 9.28
C ASP A 252 -17.85 -10.59 10.69
N PHE A 253 -18.49 -11.75 10.81
CA PHE A 253 -18.50 -12.54 12.02
C PHE A 253 -17.42 -13.63 11.96
N VAL A 254 -16.51 -13.60 12.92
CA VAL A 254 -15.50 -14.64 13.08
C VAL A 254 -15.86 -15.47 14.30
N CYS A 255 -15.94 -16.78 14.13
CA CYS A 255 -16.19 -17.68 15.24
C CYS A 255 -14.93 -17.80 16.13
N SER A 256 -15.10 -17.67 17.45
CA SER A 256 -14.06 -17.96 18.44
C SER A 256 -14.21 -19.37 18.98
N GLU A 257 -13.38 -20.27 18.48
CA GLU A 257 -13.33 -21.69 18.88
C GLU A 257 -13.13 -21.86 20.40
N THR A 258 -12.39 -20.95 21.03
CA THR A 258 -12.07 -21.03 22.46
C THR A 258 -13.24 -20.68 23.38
N THR A 259 -14.17 -19.83 22.92
CA THR A 259 -15.26 -19.30 23.76
C THR A 259 -16.65 -19.73 23.30
N GLY A 260 -16.77 -20.37 22.13
CA GLY A 260 -18.05 -20.72 21.52
C GLY A 260 -18.91 -19.49 21.19
N SER A 261 -18.29 -18.33 21.04
CA SER A 261 -18.94 -17.04 20.78
C SER A 261 -18.38 -16.39 19.52
N TYR A 262 -19.11 -15.42 18.97
CA TYR A 262 -18.68 -14.69 17.79
C TYR A 262 -17.88 -13.44 18.16
N TRP A 263 -16.95 -13.09 17.28
CA TRP A 263 -16.31 -11.79 17.21
C TRP A 263 -16.87 -11.06 16.00
N LEU A 264 -17.24 -9.79 16.18
CA LEU A 264 -17.60 -8.93 15.07
C LEU A 264 -16.37 -8.11 14.67
N GLN A 265 -15.82 -8.42 13.50
CA GLN A 265 -14.73 -7.67 12.89
C GLN A 265 -15.32 -6.60 11.99
N ILE A 266 -14.95 -5.34 12.21
CA ILE A 266 -15.49 -4.21 11.45
C ILE A 266 -14.34 -3.46 10.80
N SER A 267 -14.51 -3.06 9.55
CA SER A 267 -13.57 -2.25 8.79
C SER A 267 -14.29 -1.07 8.15
N VAL A 268 -13.65 0.10 8.17
CA VAL A 268 -14.09 1.25 7.37
C VAL A 268 -13.54 1.07 5.95
N THR A 269 -14.38 1.19 4.92
CA THR A 269 -14.04 0.86 3.52
C THR A 269 -14.07 2.03 2.54
N ASP A 270 -14.68 3.17 2.91
CA ASP A 270 -14.73 4.38 2.07
C ASP A 270 -14.05 5.58 2.76
N PHE A 271 -13.13 6.23 2.03
CA PHE A 271 -12.17 7.24 2.50
C PHE A 271 -12.34 8.61 1.86
N ASP A 272 -13.25 8.78 0.91
CA ASP A 272 -13.55 10.11 0.34
C ASP A 272 -14.31 11.03 1.33
N ALA A 273 -14.19 10.73 2.63
CA ALA A 273 -15.32 10.67 3.52
C ALA A 273 -15.06 11.40 4.87
N GLY A 274 -13.88 11.96 5.13
CA GLY A 274 -13.64 12.68 6.39
C GLY A 274 -13.66 11.76 7.63
N LYS A 275 -14.25 12.19 8.74
CA LYS A 275 -14.18 11.49 10.05
C LYS A 275 -15.39 10.58 10.26
N THR A 276 -15.15 9.32 10.64
CA THR A 276 -16.18 8.33 10.95
C THR A 276 -16.13 7.97 12.44
N HIS A 277 -17.19 8.27 13.16
CA HIS A 277 -17.42 7.83 14.54
C HIS A 277 -18.22 6.54 14.52
N LEU A 278 -17.68 5.48 15.12
CA LEU A 278 -18.34 4.19 15.17
C LEU A 278 -18.72 3.83 16.59
N ALA A 279 -19.96 3.41 16.77
CA ALA A 279 -20.45 2.79 17.99
C ALA A 279 -21.25 1.53 17.66
N VAL A 280 -21.19 0.54 18.54
CA VAL A 280 -21.96 -0.70 18.45
C VAL A 280 -22.78 -0.85 19.72
N SER A 281 -24.02 -1.29 19.61
CA SER A 281 -24.85 -1.66 20.75
C SER A 281 -25.10 -3.16 20.72
N LEU A 282 -24.73 -3.82 21.82
CA LEU A 282 -24.98 -5.24 22.08
C LEU A 282 -25.93 -5.35 23.25
N ASP A 283 -27.06 -6.02 23.07
CA ASP A 283 -28.10 -6.18 24.11
C ASP A 283 -28.55 -4.85 24.73
N GLY A 284 -28.58 -3.78 23.93
CA GLY A 284 -28.95 -2.44 24.35
C GLY A 284 -27.84 -1.65 25.07
N VAL A 285 -26.66 -2.24 25.26
CA VAL A 285 -25.48 -1.54 25.81
C VAL A 285 -24.64 -1.01 24.66
N GLU A 286 -24.62 0.32 24.50
CA GLU A 286 -23.80 1.00 23.52
C GLU A 286 -22.31 1.05 23.95
N ARG A 287 -21.42 0.73 23.02
CA ARG A 287 -19.98 0.77 23.14
C ARG A 287 -19.42 1.61 22.00
N TYR A 288 -18.65 2.63 22.36
CA TYR A 288 -17.91 3.42 21.39
C TYR A 288 -16.68 2.66 20.93
N LEU A 289 -16.52 2.49 19.62
CA LEU A 289 -15.40 1.74 19.04
C LEU A 289 -14.25 2.66 18.61
N GLY A 290 -14.54 3.92 18.31
CA GLY A 290 -13.50 4.90 17.97
C GLY A 290 -13.94 5.96 16.97
N GLU A 291 -13.03 6.90 16.73
CA GLU A 291 -13.09 7.88 15.64
C GLU A 291 -12.02 7.52 14.62
N PHE A 292 -12.41 7.32 13.37
CA PHE A 292 -11.56 6.81 12.31
C PHE A 292 -11.53 7.80 11.15
N GLY A 293 -10.33 8.24 10.77
CA GLY A 293 -10.08 9.07 9.58
C GLY A 293 -9.30 8.37 8.48
N THR A 294 -8.81 7.15 8.75
CA THR A 294 -8.06 6.29 7.82
C THR A 294 -8.40 4.82 8.09
N PHE A 295 -7.87 3.88 7.29
CA PHE A 295 -8.05 2.45 7.57
C PHE A 295 -7.31 2.11 8.85
N GLU A 296 -8.05 2.02 9.93
CA GLU A 296 -7.56 1.48 11.18
C GLU A 296 -8.36 0.22 11.47
N PRO A 297 -7.70 -0.91 11.77
CA PRO A 297 -8.38 -2.09 12.22
C PRO A 297 -9.10 -1.75 13.53
N ILE A 298 -10.42 -1.91 13.52
CA ILE A 298 -11.26 -1.65 14.69
C ILE A 298 -11.11 -2.85 15.64
N GLU A 299 -10.96 -2.58 16.93
CA GLU A 299 -10.91 -3.65 17.93
C GLU A 299 -12.15 -4.55 17.78
N ALA A 300 -11.91 -5.84 17.56
CA ALA A 300 -12.98 -6.79 17.32
C ALA A 300 -13.91 -6.85 18.54
N VAL A 301 -15.22 -6.82 18.29
CA VAL A 301 -16.20 -6.87 19.37
C VAL A 301 -16.41 -8.34 19.75
N ALA A 302 -15.72 -8.77 20.80
CA ALA A 302 -15.75 -10.16 21.25
C ALA A 302 -16.95 -10.47 22.16
N GLY A 303 -17.26 -11.77 22.28
CA GLY A 303 -18.24 -12.29 23.23
C GLY A 303 -19.68 -12.19 22.78
N ILE A 304 -19.93 -12.14 21.47
CA ILE A 304 -21.28 -12.04 20.90
C ILE A 304 -21.92 -13.43 20.90
N ALA A 305 -23.03 -13.59 21.62
CA ALA A 305 -23.77 -14.86 21.65
C ALA A 305 -24.46 -15.14 20.30
N PRO A 306 -24.62 -16.42 19.91
CA PRO A 306 -25.39 -16.78 18.72
C PRO A 306 -26.81 -16.17 18.74
N GLY A 307 -27.23 -15.55 17.65
CA GLY A 307 -28.53 -14.90 17.51
C GLY A 307 -28.71 -13.58 18.29
N ALA A 308 -27.66 -13.10 18.99
CA ALA A 308 -27.73 -11.87 19.78
C ALA A 308 -28.11 -10.65 18.90
N PRO A 309 -28.99 -9.76 19.38
CA PRO A 309 -29.32 -8.53 18.68
C PRO A 309 -28.14 -7.55 18.73
N ILE A 310 -27.78 -7.01 17.57
CA ILE A 310 -26.72 -6.02 17.40
C ILE A 310 -27.31 -4.80 16.71
N THR A 311 -26.95 -3.61 17.19
CA THR A 311 -27.22 -2.36 16.48
C THR A 311 -25.91 -1.66 16.21
N LEU A 312 -25.55 -1.48 14.93
CA LEU A 312 -24.40 -0.65 14.56
C LEU A 312 -24.86 0.78 14.30
N ALA A 313 -24.19 1.74 14.94
CA ALA A 313 -24.40 3.17 14.76
C ALA A 313 -23.12 3.77 14.15
N VAL A 314 -23.24 4.28 12.93
CA VAL A 314 -22.17 4.95 12.20
C VAL A 314 -22.54 6.41 12.10
N ARG A 315 -21.73 7.29 12.67
CA ARG A 315 -21.84 8.73 12.43
C ARG A 315 -20.67 9.16 11.56
N TRP A 316 -20.97 9.58 10.35
CA TRP A 316 -19.98 9.84 9.32
C TRP A 316 -20.02 11.32 8.91
N GLN A 317 -18.87 11.99 8.87
CA GLN A 317 -18.75 13.38 8.43
C GLN A 317 -17.87 13.51 7.18
N PRO A 318 -18.48 13.55 5.98
CA PRO A 318 -17.77 13.74 4.71
C PRO A 318 -16.88 14.98 4.74
N SER A 319 -15.67 14.90 4.20
CA SER A 319 -14.77 16.05 4.07
C SER A 319 -15.36 17.18 3.21
N SER A 320 -16.27 16.82 2.29
CA SER A 320 -16.96 17.71 1.35
C SER A 320 -18.34 18.17 1.82
N ALA A 321 -18.90 17.62 2.91
CA ALA A 321 -20.25 17.92 3.37
C ALA A 321 -20.25 18.86 4.58
N SER A 322 -21.27 19.71 4.64
CA SER A 322 -21.47 20.68 5.73
C SER A 322 -22.14 20.08 6.98
N ALA A 323 -22.64 18.84 6.93
CA ALA A 323 -23.28 18.18 8.06
C ALA A 323 -22.93 16.68 8.16
N PRO A 324 -22.75 16.15 9.38
CA PRO A 324 -22.57 14.72 9.61
C PRO A 324 -23.86 13.94 9.30
N GLN A 325 -23.70 12.71 8.81
CA GLN A 325 -24.76 11.74 8.56
C GLN A 325 -24.77 10.68 9.66
N ASP A 326 -25.93 10.42 10.24
CA ASP A 326 -26.12 9.38 11.25
C ASP A 326 -26.85 8.17 10.62
N LEU A 327 -26.17 7.03 10.58
CA LEU A 327 -26.71 5.76 10.11
C LEU A 327 -26.82 4.81 11.31
N LYS A 328 -27.99 4.19 11.49
CA LYS A 328 -28.20 3.15 12.51
C LYS A 328 -28.87 1.94 11.87
N ARG A 329 -28.35 0.75 12.12
CA ARG A 329 -28.93 -0.48 11.59
C ARG A 329 -28.86 -1.61 12.61
N ALA A 330 -30.00 -2.26 12.80
CA ALA A 330 -30.13 -3.43 13.64
C ALA A 330 -30.02 -4.71 12.80
N PHE A 331 -29.31 -5.70 13.33
CA PHE A 331 -29.18 -7.04 12.77
C PHE A 331 -28.96 -8.05 13.91
N ARG A 332 -28.75 -9.32 13.58
CA ARG A 332 -28.48 -10.38 14.55
C ARG A 332 -27.18 -11.08 14.21
N ALA A 333 -26.47 -11.54 15.22
CA ALA A 333 -25.40 -12.50 15.05
C ALA A 333 -25.93 -13.81 14.44
N PRO A 334 -25.07 -14.61 13.79
CA PRO A 334 -25.43 -15.93 13.30
C PRO A 334 -26.10 -16.76 14.40
N SER A 335 -27.17 -17.47 14.05
CA SER A 335 -27.93 -18.28 15.02
C SER A 335 -27.24 -19.61 15.34
N ASP A 336 -26.43 -20.10 14.40
CA ASP A 336 -25.77 -21.38 14.57
C ASP A 336 -24.67 -21.26 15.63
N PRO A 337 -24.50 -22.27 16.49
CA PRO A 337 -23.38 -22.28 17.42
C PRO A 337 -22.08 -22.41 16.65
N CYS A 338 -21.04 -21.77 17.17
CA CYS A 338 -19.68 -22.00 16.74
C CYS A 338 -19.35 -23.51 16.71
N PRO A 339 -18.84 -24.06 15.58
CA PRO A 339 -18.44 -25.46 15.54
C PRO A 339 -17.39 -25.72 16.63
N SER A 340 -17.61 -26.76 17.42
CA SER A 340 -16.60 -27.28 18.34
C SER A 340 -15.83 -28.35 17.60
N GLU A 341 -14.50 -28.20 17.54
CA GLU A 341 -13.60 -29.29 17.14
C GLU A 341 -13.56 -30.41 18.18
#